data_AF-A0A922M488-F1
#
_entry.id   AF-A0A922M488-F1
#
_cell.length_a   1.000
_cell.length_b   1.000
_cell.length_c   1.000
_cell.angle_alpha   90.00
_cell.angle_beta   90.00
_cell.angle_gamma   90.00
#
_symmetry.space_group_name_H-M   'P 1'
#
loop_
_entity.id
_entity.type
_entity.pdbx_description
1 polymer ?
#
loop_
_entity_poly.entity_id
_entity_poly.type
_entity_poly.pdbx_seq_one_letter_code
_entity_poly.pdbx_strand_id
1 'polypeptide(L)'
;MFLTTDTLVELRLLCESGWFKVTEVWLTEKLGSCFMVSRIMERGSSAPWSQILQETIGEGRLNGEALRDYFRPLEDWLRSENLRTGEYLGWSYDGDYCKFSIETAGLQVYGGFYNAAHRHYDVTSFVIILLISAIITVGFNLRWR
;
A
#
# COMPACT_ATOMS: atom_id res chain seq x y z
N MET A 1 -11.62 -35.31 8.38
CA MET A 1 -10.62 -35.62 7.33
C MET A 1 -9.27 -35.44 7.98
N PHE A 2 -8.72 -36.53 8.51
CA PHE A 2 -7.49 -36.57 9.28
C PHE A 2 -6.32 -36.61 8.31
N LEU A 3 -5.39 -35.65 8.40
CA LEU A 3 -4.07 -35.83 7.82
C LEU A 3 -3.32 -36.80 8.74
N THR A 4 -2.92 -37.93 8.20
CA THR A 4 -2.27 -39.04 8.91
C THR A 4 -0.86 -38.64 9.33
N THR A 5 -0.41 -39.22 10.44
CA THR A 5 0.90 -39.00 11.09
C THR A 5 2.11 -39.25 10.18
N ASP A 6 1.94 -39.89 9.03
CA ASP A 6 3.01 -40.12 8.04
C ASP A 6 3.47 -38.85 7.33
N THR A 7 2.59 -37.87 7.11
CA THR A 7 2.94 -36.64 6.38
C THR A 7 3.85 -35.70 7.17
N LEU A 8 3.79 -35.73 8.50
CA LEU A 8 4.64 -34.92 9.38
C LEU A 8 6.06 -35.49 9.51
N VAL A 9 6.23 -36.81 9.35
CA VAL A 9 7.55 -37.45 9.34
C VAL A 9 8.30 -37.13 8.05
N GLU A 10 7.60 -37.04 6.92
CA GLU A 10 8.19 -36.72 5.62
C GLU A 10 8.65 -35.25 5.53
N LEU A 11 7.91 -34.32 6.13
CA LEU A 11 8.33 -32.92 6.30
C LEU A 11 9.54 -32.77 7.24
N ARG A 12 9.66 -33.61 8.27
CA ARG A 12 10.82 -33.64 9.17
C ARG A 12 12.09 -34.05 8.45
N LEU A 13 12.00 -35.03 7.56
CA LEU A 13 13.13 -35.53 6.77
C LEU A 13 13.60 -34.53 5.71
N LEU A 14 12.71 -33.70 5.14
CA LEU A 14 13.11 -32.66 4.20
C LEU A 14 13.98 -31.57 4.86
N CYS A 15 13.73 -31.22 6.12
CA CYS A 15 14.56 -30.30 6.89
C CYS A 15 15.91 -30.93 7.30
N GLU A 16 15.96 -32.23 7.54
CA GLU A 16 17.17 -32.96 7.95
C GLU A 16 18.07 -33.39 6.78
N SER A 17 17.60 -33.31 5.54
CA SER A 17 18.27 -33.93 4.39
C SER A 17 19.61 -33.30 3.95
N GLY A 18 20.04 -32.16 4.49
CA GLY A 18 21.47 -31.77 4.48
C GLY A 18 22.20 -31.69 3.13
N TRP A 19 21.50 -31.59 1.99
CA TRP A 19 22.08 -31.66 0.64
C TRP A 19 22.88 -30.42 0.21
N PHE A 20 23.11 -29.44 1.09
CA PHE A 20 23.91 -28.26 0.78
C PHE A 20 24.80 -27.88 1.96
N LYS A 21 26.11 -28.18 1.85
CA LYS A 21 27.14 -27.65 2.74
C LYS A 21 27.43 -26.19 2.36
N VAL A 22 26.76 -25.24 3.00
CA VAL A 22 27.17 -23.82 2.98
C VAL A 22 27.16 -23.27 4.40
N THR A 23 28.39 -23.02 4.88
CA THR A 23 28.84 -22.18 6.01
C THR A 23 27.93 -22.06 7.25
N GLU A 24 28.45 -22.55 8.38
CA GLU A 24 27.78 -22.84 9.66
C GLU A 24 27.00 -21.68 10.34
N VAL A 25 27.15 -20.43 9.89
CA VAL A 25 26.40 -19.27 10.40
C VAL A 25 24.98 -19.20 9.83
N TRP A 26 24.76 -19.64 8.59
CA TRP A 26 23.46 -19.54 7.89
C TRP A 26 22.45 -20.63 8.27
N LEU A 27 22.92 -21.71 8.89
CA LEU A 27 22.08 -22.86 9.26
C LEU A 27 21.15 -22.55 10.43
N THR A 28 21.59 -21.77 11.41
CA THR A 28 20.79 -21.46 12.61
C THR A 28 19.58 -20.59 12.28
N GLU A 29 19.73 -19.61 11.38
CA GLU A 29 18.66 -18.74 10.90
C GLU A 29 17.66 -19.51 10.01
N LYS A 30 18.17 -20.37 9.11
CA LYS A 30 17.35 -21.27 8.26
C LYS A 30 16.53 -22.27 9.07
N LEU A 31 17.14 -22.88 10.10
CA LEU A 31 16.47 -23.84 10.98
C LEU A 31 15.34 -23.18 11.77
N GLY A 32 15.53 -21.94 12.24
CA GLY A 32 14.49 -21.15 12.89
C GLY A 32 13.29 -20.90 11.97
N SER A 33 13.53 -20.49 10.72
CA SER A 33 12.46 -20.23 9.74
C SER A 33 11.66 -21.50 9.38
N CYS A 34 12.33 -22.63 9.13
CA CYS A 34 11.64 -23.88 8.79
C CYS A 34 10.74 -24.36 9.95
N PHE A 35 11.23 -24.29 11.18
CA PHE A 35 10.46 -24.66 12.36
C PHE A 35 9.18 -23.80 12.52
N MET A 36 9.28 -22.50 12.29
CA MET A 36 8.13 -21.58 12.36
C MET A 36 7.08 -21.94 11.30
N VAL A 37 7.50 -22.18 10.06
CA VAL A 37 6.59 -22.57 8.96
C VAL A 37 5.88 -23.88 9.28
N SER A 38 6.59 -24.89 9.76
CA SER A 38 5.99 -26.17 10.16
C SER A 38 4.90 -25.99 11.22
N ARG A 39 5.18 -25.20 12.28
CA ARG A 39 4.19 -24.93 13.34
C ARG A 39 2.93 -24.21 12.84
N ILE A 40 3.08 -23.26 11.92
CA ILE A 40 1.94 -22.56 11.32
C ILE A 40 1.10 -23.53 10.48
N MET A 41 1.77 -24.36 9.66
CA MET A 41 1.09 -25.33 8.79
C MET A 41 0.37 -26.44 9.57
N GLU A 42 0.94 -26.91 10.69
CA GLU A 42 0.31 -27.88 11.59
C GLU A 42 -1.02 -27.38 12.17
N ARG A 43 -1.11 -26.08 12.48
CA ARG A 43 -2.35 -25.47 13.00
C ARG A 43 -3.43 -25.35 11.93
N GLY A 44 -3.06 -25.14 10.66
CA GLY A 44 -4.00 -24.94 9.56
C GLY A 44 -5.05 -23.86 9.87
N SER A 45 -6.33 -24.17 9.66
CA SER A 45 -7.45 -23.28 9.96
C SER A 45 -8.10 -23.48 11.34
N SER A 46 -7.45 -24.23 12.25
CA SER A 46 -8.03 -24.57 13.55
C SER A 46 -8.17 -23.38 14.53
N ALA A 47 -7.41 -22.30 14.31
CA ALA A 47 -7.43 -21.08 15.11
C ALA A 47 -7.31 -19.83 14.22
N PRO A 48 -7.68 -18.64 14.73
CA PRO A 48 -7.48 -17.38 14.00
C PRO A 48 -6.00 -17.18 13.64
N TRP A 49 -5.72 -16.73 12.42
CA TRP A 49 -4.37 -16.56 11.90
C TRP A 49 -3.48 -15.67 12.78
N SER A 50 -4.05 -14.62 13.38
CA SER A 50 -3.33 -13.69 14.26
C SER A 50 -2.83 -14.37 15.54
N GLN A 51 -3.61 -15.30 16.10
CA GLN A 51 -3.21 -16.07 17.27
C GLN A 51 -2.08 -17.04 16.93
N ILE A 52 -2.19 -17.73 15.79
CA ILE A 52 -1.15 -18.68 15.33
C ILE A 52 0.18 -17.95 15.10
N LEU A 53 0.14 -16.75 14.50
CA LEU A 53 1.33 -15.91 14.34
C LEU A 53 1.89 -15.46 15.69
N GLN A 54 1.07 -14.97 16.61
CA GLN A 54 1.52 -14.56 17.95
C GLN A 54 2.22 -15.71 18.71
N GLU A 55 1.71 -16.94 18.57
CA GLU A 55 2.29 -18.14 19.20
C GLU A 55 3.59 -18.63 18.54
N THR A 56 3.88 -18.22 17.30
CA THR A 56 5.00 -18.75 16.51
C THR A 56 6.12 -17.73 16.33
N ILE A 57 5.77 -16.52 15.91
CA ILE A 57 6.71 -15.43 15.64
C ILE A 57 6.72 -14.37 16.74
N GLY A 58 5.81 -14.46 17.73
CA GLY A 58 5.70 -13.45 18.79
C GLY A 58 4.97 -12.17 18.37
N GLU A 59 4.49 -12.11 17.13
CA GLU A 59 3.75 -10.97 16.57
C GLU A 59 2.36 -11.41 16.12
N GLY A 60 1.31 -10.77 16.64
CA GLY A 60 -0.09 -11.03 16.28
C GLY A 60 -0.63 -10.12 15.18
N ARG A 61 0.19 -9.21 14.64
CA ARG A 61 -0.18 -8.25 13.59
C ARG A 61 0.70 -8.44 12.38
N LEU A 62 0.14 -8.19 11.19
CA LEU A 62 0.91 -8.20 9.95
C LEU A 62 1.76 -6.93 9.87
N ASN A 63 3.09 -7.07 9.86
CA ASN A 63 4.05 -5.98 9.63
C ASN A 63 4.64 -6.09 8.21
N GLY A 64 4.68 -4.98 7.48
CA GLY A 64 5.27 -4.89 6.14
C GLY A 64 6.76 -4.48 6.13
N GLU A 65 7.35 -4.27 7.31
CA GLU A 65 8.72 -3.78 7.46
C GLU A 65 9.76 -4.71 6.83
N ALA A 66 9.66 -6.02 7.04
CA ALA A 66 10.58 -6.99 6.43
C ALA A 66 10.57 -6.94 4.89
N LEU A 67 9.41 -6.72 4.28
CA LEU A 67 9.31 -6.53 2.83
C LEU A 67 9.98 -5.21 2.41
N ARG A 68 9.86 -4.17 3.22
CA ARG A 68 10.46 -2.88 2.92
C ARG A 68 11.98 -2.90 3.10
N ASP A 69 12.49 -3.61 4.11
CA ASP A 69 13.90 -3.89 4.30
C ASP A 69 14.50 -4.62 3.09
N TYR A 70 13.81 -5.66 2.62
CA TYR A 70 14.24 -6.44 1.45
C TYR A 70 14.41 -5.57 0.20
N PHE A 71 13.47 -4.65 -0.05
CA PHE A 71 13.50 -3.76 -1.21
C PHE A 71 14.21 -2.42 -0.98
N ARG A 72 14.73 -2.12 0.22
CA ARG A 72 15.33 -0.82 0.56
C ARG A 72 16.45 -0.41 -0.42
N PRO A 73 17.40 -1.28 -0.80
CA PRO A 73 18.46 -0.88 -1.73
C PRO A 73 17.92 -0.51 -3.13
N LEU A 74 16.86 -1.19 -3.58
CA LEU A 74 16.22 -0.91 -4.86
C LEU A 74 15.44 0.41 -4.81
N GLU A 75 14.75 0.69 -3.69
CA GLU A 75 14.06 1.96 -3.47
C GLU A 75 15.02 3.15 -3.57
N ASP A 76 16.19 3.06 -2.93
CA ASP A 76 17.19 4.12 -2.94
C ASP A 76 17.72 4.37 -4.36
N TRP A 77 17.99 3.29 -5.10
CA TRP A 77 18.42 3.38 -6.49
C TRP A 77 17.34 4.03 -7.38
N LEU A 78 16.10 3.55 -7.30
CA LEU A 78 14.97 4.10 -8.09
C LEU A 78 14.73 5.58 -7.79
N ARG A 79 14.88 6.00 -6.52
CA ARG A 79 14.75 7.40 -6.14
C ARG A 79 15.81 8.27 -6.83
N SER A 80 17.06 7.80 -6.85
CA SER A 80 18.14 8.53 -7.52
C SER A 80 17.93 8.61 -9.04
N GLU A 81 17.47 7.51 -9.64
CA GLU A 81 17.29 7.41 -11.08
C GLU A 81 16.12 8.26 -11.56
N ASN A 82 14.97 8.19 -10.89
CA ASN A 82 13.81 9.02 -11.22
C ASN A 82 14.10 10.52 -11.12
N LEU A 83 14.95 10.94 -10.16
CA LEU A 83 15.40 12.33 -10.05
C LEU A 83 16.35 12.72 -11.18
N ARG A 84 17.21 11.79 -11.63
CA ARG A 84 18.15 12.01 -12.73
C ARG A 84 17.43 12.14 -14.08
N THR A 85 16.40 11.33 -14.31
CA THR A 85 15.62 11.32 -15.55
C THR A 85 14.44 12.31 -15.53
N GLY A 86 14.05 12.80 -14.36
CA GLY A 86 12.94 13.74 -14.21
C GLY A 86 11.57 13.06 -14.39
N GLU A 87 11.45 11.80 -14.01
CA GLU A 87 10.23 11.01 -14.17
C GLU A 87 9.12 11.47 -13.22
N TYR A 88 7.89 11.48 -13.73
CA TYR A 88 6.71 11.79 -12.94
C TYR A 88 6.30 10.58 -12.07
N LEU A 89 6.21 10.79 -10.76
CA LEU A 89 5.78 9.75 -9.82
C LEU A 89 4.26 9.75 -9.66
N GLY A 90 3.65 8.60 -9.92
CA GLY A 90 2.21 8.39 -9.83
C GLY A 90 1.57 8.25 -11.21
N TRP A 91 0.24 8.19 -11.23
CA TRP A 91 -0.54 8.09 -12.46
C TRP A 91 -1.41 9.33 -12.59
N SER A 92 -1.45 9.90 -13.81
CA SER A 92 -2.48 10.89 -14.15
C SER A 92 -3.80 10.15 -14.34
N TYR A 93 -4.88 10.69 -13.78
CA TYR A 93 -6.21 10.14 -13.99
C TYR A 93 -6.69 10.52 -15.38
N ASP A 94 -6.80 9.54 -16.29
CA ASP A 94 -7.25 9.74 -17.68
C ASP A 94 -8.77 9.58 -17.86
N GLY A 95 -9.55 9.54 -16.77
CA GLY A 95 -11.02 9.65 -16.83
C GLY A 95 -11.81 8.49 -17.42
N ASP A 96 -11.25 7.67 -18.31
CA ASP A 96 -12.03 6.86 -19.24
C ASP A 96 -11.83 5.34 -19.13
N TYR A 97 -10.98 4.86 -18.21
CA TYR A 97 -10.72 3.42 -18.07
C TYR A 97 -11.96 2.59 -17.71
N CYS A 98 -13.00 3.20 -17.15
CA CYS A 98 -14.27 2.55 -16.80
C CYS A 98 -15.39 2.80 -17.83
N LYS A 99 -15.16 3.64 -18.84
CA LYS A 99 -16.17 4.05 -19.83
C LYS A 99 -16.32 3.02 -20.95
N PHE A 100 -15.20 2.48 -21.46
CA PHE A 100 -15.21 1.51 -22.57
C PHE A 100 -15.81 0.14 -22.22
N SER A 101 -15.57 -0.36 -21.01
CA SER A 101 -16.13 -1.66 -20.58
C SER A 101 -17.63 -1.60 -20.27
N ILE A 102 -18.18 -0.42 -19.99
CA ILE A 102 -19.59 -0.24 -19.65
C ILE A 102 -20.43 0.14 -20.89
N GLU A 103 -19.89 0.93 -21.83
CA GLU A 103 -20.57 1.21 -23.11
C GLU A 103 -20.79 -0.07 -23.94
N THR A 104 -19.85 -1.02 -23.87
CA THR A 104 -19.97 -2.34 -24.51
C THR A 104 -21.04 -3.23 -23.86
N ALA A 105 -21.35 -3.01 -22.58
CA ALA A 105 -22.30 -3.81 -21.80
C ALA A 105 -23.69 -3.17 -21.65
N GLY A 106 -23.91 -1.96 -22.17
CA GLY A 106 -25.20 -1.25 -22.11
C GLY A 106 -25.69 -0.91 -20.70
N LEU A 107 -24.80 -0.88 -19.71
CA LEU A 107 -25.13 -0.58 -18.32
C LEU A 107 -25.00 0.93 -18.05
N GLN A 108 -25.87 1.51 -17.22
CA GLN A 108 -25.72 2.88 -16.75
C GLN A 108 -24.71 2.92 -15.59
N VAL A 109 -23.55 3.58 -15.76
CA VAL A 109 -22.63 3.83 -14.63
C VAL A 109 -23.16 5.00 -13.82
N TYR A 110 -23.55 4.74 -12.57
CA TYR A 110 -23.67 5.79 -11.56
C TYR A 110 -22.41 5.75 -10.69
N GLY A 111 -21.39 6.50 -11.10
CA GLY A 111 -20.11 6.59 -10.39
C GLY A 111 -19.52 7.98 -10.62
N GLY A 112 -19.72 8.87 -9.64
CA GLY A 112 -19.27 10.26 -9.72
C GLY A 112 -17.75 10.40 -9.68
N PHE A 113 -17.25 11.52 -10.20
CA PHE A 113 -15.84 11.87 -10.22
C PHE A 113 -15.30 12.11 -8.80
N TYR A 114 -14.52 11.18 -8.25
CA TYR A 114 -14.06 11.22 -6.85
C TYR A 114 -12.98 12.27 -6.50
N ASN A 115 -12.61 13.18 -7.42
CA ASN A 115 -11.65 14.26 -7.11
C ASN A 115 -12.02 15.62 -7.72
N ALA A 116 -13.32 15.93 -7.85
CA ALA A 116 -13.74 17.28 -8.19
C ALA A 116 -13.67 18.19 -6.95
N ALA A 117 -12.46 18.55 -6.52
CA ALA A 117 -12.28 19.79 -5.78
C ALA A 117 -12.56 20.94 -6.77
N HIS A 118 -13.82 21.34 -6.91
CA HIS A 118 -14.20 22.54 -7.64
C HIS A 118 -13.55 23.76 -6.95
N ARG A 119 -12.32 24.09 -7.33
CA ARG A 119 -11.75 25.42 -7.08
C ARG A 119 -12.33 26.36 -8.12
N HIS A 120 -13.60 26.71 -7.92
CA HIS A 120 -14.26 27.75 -8.70
C HIS A 120 -13.68 29.10 -8.23
N TYR A 121 -12.59 29.56 -8.85
CA TYR A 121 -12.24 30.98 -8.80
C TYR A 121 -13.13 31.68 -9.81
N ASP A 122 -14.41 31.82 -9.45
CA ASP A 122 -15.37 32.53 -10.27
C ASP A 122 -14.91 33.99 -10.42
N VAL A 123 -14.92 34.53 -11.64
CA VAL A 123 -14.54 35.92 -11.94
C VAL A 123 -15.34 36.92 -11.11
N THR A 124 -16.52 36.51 -10.64
CA THR A 124 -17.34 37.21 -9.66
C THR A 124 -16.58 37.55 -8.37
N SER A 125 -15.67 36.69 -7.88
CA SER A 125 -14.86 36.99 -6.69
C SER A 125 -13.91 38.17 -6.89
N PHE A 126 -13.24 38.26 -8.05
CA PHE A 126 -12.37 39.39 -8.35
C PHE A 126 -13.17 40.70 -8.46
N VAL A 127 -14.35 40.64 -9.10
CA VAL A 127 -15.24 41.80 -9.23
C VAL A 127 -15.77 42.23 -7.85
N ILE A 128 -16.18 41.30 -6.99
CA ILE A 128 -16.66 41.62 -5.65
C ILE A 128 -15.56 42.26 -4.79
N ILE A 129 -14.33 41.74 -4.84
CA ILE A 129 -13.20 42.31 -4.10
C ILE A 129 -12.90 43.75 -4.56
N LEU A 130 -12.94 44.01 -5.88
CA LEU A 130 -12.75 45.34 -6.44
C LEU A 130 -13.90 46.30 -6.09
N LEU A 131 -15.14 45.83 -6.08
CA LEU A 131 -16.28 46.66 -5.70
C LEU A 131 -16.26 47.02 -4.21
N ILE A 132 -15.91 46.08 -3.33
CA ILE A 132 -15.80 46.34 -1.89
C ILE A 132 -14.68 47.33 -1.59
N SER A 133 -13.52 47.20 -2.24
CA SER A 133 -12.41 48.15 -2.04
C SER A 133 -12.76 49.57 -2.51
N ALA A 134 -13.47 49.69 -3.63
CA ALA A 134 -13.94 50.98 -4.14
C ALA A 134 -14.97 51.63 -3.19
N ILE A 135 -15.93 50.86 -2.67
CA ILE A 135 -16.95 51.35 -1.72
C ILE A 135 -16.29 51.80 -0.41
N ILE A 136 -15.33 51.04 0.12
CA ILE A 136 -14.60 51.42 1.33
C ILE A 136 -13.82 52.73 1.09
N THR A 137 -13.14 52.85 -0.05
CA THR A 137 -12.35 54.04 -0.39
C THR A 137 -13.25 55.27 -0.52
N VAL A 138 -14.37 55.17 -1.23
CA VAL A 138 -15.33 56.27 -1.40
C VAL A 138 -16.05 56.59 -0.08
N GLY A 139 -16.44 55.58 0.68
CA GLY A 139 -17.09 55.73 1.99
C GLY A 139 -16.16 56.36 3.04
N PHE A 140 -14.88 56.02 3.04
CA PHE A 140 -13.87 56.72 3.85
C PHE A 140 -13.68 58.16 3.38
N ASN A 141 -13.54 58.40 2.07
CA ASN A 141 -13.40 59.76 1.54
C ASN A 141 -14.62 60.65 1.80
N LEU A 142 -15.83 60.08 1.83
CA LEU A 142 -17.08 60.79 2.16
C LEU A 142 -17.29 60.96 3.67
N ARG A 143 -16.72 60.10 4.52
CA ARG A 143 -16.83 60.19 5.98
C ARG A 143 -15.78 61.12 6.60
N TRP A 144 -14.68 61.40 5.90
CA TRP A 144 -13.58 62.28 6.34
C TRP A 144 -13.52 63.60 5.57
N ARG A 145 -14.65 64.03 4.98
CA ARG A 145 -14.85 65.33 4.34
C ARG A 145 -16.01 66.05 5.02
#